data_AF-A0A0P1KTI5-F1
#
_entry.id   AF-A0A0P1KTI5-F1
#
_cell.length_a   1.000
_cell.length_b   1.000
_cell.length_c   1.000
_cell.angle_alpha   90.00
_cell.angle_beta   90.00
_cell.angle_gamma   90.00
#
_symmetry.space_group_name_H-M   'P 1'
#
loop_
_entity.id
_entity.type
_entity.pdbx_description
1 polymer ?
#
loop_
_entity_poly.entity_id
_entity_poly.type
_entity_poly.pdbx_seq_one_letter_code
_entity_poly.pdbx_strand_id
1 'polypeptide(L)'
;MINRTQSFQNCRETDVPGYNDCPNFIYPSKGALGTRKARFSVEDTCGNTKPAVAPPPPVKRVKSQQETTISFKGKSELLKDLDKLFACNSKLPPAEFQYHKNKVLANVDQSLSHDHGCQLMSRAMTCIGKKEQFKKVIMEWMMSDSSTSKWCPSFLKIAGNVAL
;
A
#
# COMPACT_ATOMS: atom_id res chain seq x y z
N MET A 1 -35.93 -16.37 -21.15
CA MET A 1 -36.53 -15.05 -21.40
C MET A 1 -36.66 -14.33 -20.06
N ILE A 2 -35.97 -13.20 -19.88
CA ILE A 2 -36.00 -12.42 -18.62
C ILE A 2 -37.26 -11.54 -18.63
N ASN A 3 -38.11 -11.65 -17.60
CA ASN A 3 -39.29 -10.80 -17.43
C ASN A 3 -38.86 -9.37 -17.04
N ARG A 4 -38.87 -8.45 -18.01
CA ARG A 4 -38.38 -7.06 -17.85
C ARG A 4 -39.26 -6.15 -16.98
N THR A 5 -40.37 -6.66 -16.44
CA THR A 5 -41.33 -5.90 -15.61
C THR A 5 -41.27 -6.24 -14.12
N GLN A 6 -40.41 -7.18 -13.69
CA GLN A 6 -40.22 -7.46 -12.26
C GLN A 6 -39.24 -6.45 -11.63
N SER A 7 -39.63 -5.92 -10.47
CA SER A 7 -38.76 -5.07 -9.66
C SER A 7 -37.62 -5.89 -9.06
N PHE A 8 -36.39 -5.38 -9.19
CA PHE A 8 -35.18 -5.97 -8.59
C PHE A 8 -35.18 -5.97 -7.06
N GLN A 9 -36.17 -5.33 -6.43
CA GLN A 9 -36.30 -5.28 -4.98
C GLN A 9 -36.76 -6.61 -4.35
N ASN A 10 -37.37 -7.51 -5.13
CA ASN A 10 -37.92 -8.79 -4.64
C ASN A 10 -37.40 -10.02 -5.42
N CYS A 11 -36.25 -9.94 -6.07
CA CYS A 11 -35.67 -11.07 -6.79
C CYS A 11 -34.84 -11.95 -5.85
N ARG A 12 -34.92 -13.29 -5.97
CA ARG A 12 -33.98 -14.20 -5.31
C ARG A 12 -32.69 -14.29 -6.13
N GLU A 13 -31.59 -14.72 -5.52
CA GLU A 13 -30.28 -14.87 -6.18
C GLU A 13 -30.33 -15.76 -7.43
N THR A 14 -31.21 -16.77 -7.43
CA THR A 14 -31.46 -17.66 -8.58
C THR A 14 -32.17 -16.99 -9.75
N ASP A 15 -32.84 -15.86 -9.50
CA ASP A 15 -33.67 -15.16 -10.49
C ASP A 15 -32.86 -14.11 -11.26
N VAL A 16 -31.60 -13.88 -10.86
CA VAL A 16 -30.68 -12.94 -11.49
C VAL A 16 -29.65 -13.74 -12.31
N PRO A 17 -29.79 -13.77 -13.66
CA PRO A 17 -28.81 -14.43 -14.51
C PRO A 17 -27.42 -13.84 -14.30
N GLY A 18 -26.44 -14.71 -14.07
CA GLY A 18 -25.05 -14.31 -13.82
C GLY A 18 -24.71 -13.95 -12.37
N TYR A 19 -25.66 -14.02 -11.42
CA TYR A 19 -25.39 -13.75 -10.00
C TYR A 19 -24.30 -14.65 -9.40
N ASN A 20 -24.21 -15.90 -9.87
CA ASN A 20 -23.17 -16.87 -9.49
C ASN A 20 -22.08 -17.06 -10.56
N ASP A 21 -22.05 -16.26 -11.62
CA ASP A 21 -21.04 -16.35 -12.69
C ASP A 21 -19.79 -15.51 -12.40
N CYS A 22 -19.67 -14.90 -11.22
CA CYS A 22 -18.41 -14.29 -10.81
C CYS A 22 -17.37 -15.40 -10.61
N PRO A 23 -16.30 -15.44 -11.43
CA PRO A 23 -15.22 -16.38 -11.17
C PRO A 23 -14.66 -16.05 -9.79
N ASN A 24 -14.69 -17.02 -8.88
CA ASN A 24 -13.89 -16.96 -7.67
C ASN A 24 -12.42 -16.84 -8.14
N PHE A 25 -11.88 -15.63 -8.12
CA PHE A 25 -10.43 -15.43 -8.21
C PHE A 25 -9.83 -15.96 -6.91
N ILE A 26 -9.77 -17.29 -6.80
CA ILE A 26 -8.79 -17.95 -5.95
C ILE A 26 -7.46 -17.59 -6.59
N TYR A 27 -6.77 -16.62 -5.99
CA TYR A 27 -5.41 -16.26 -6.36
C TYR A 27 -4.60 -17.54 -6.58
N PRO A 28 -4.04 -17.79 -7.78
CA PRO A 28 -3.22 -18.96 -7.96
C PRO A 28 -1.96 -18.80 -7.12
N SER A 29 -1.86 -19.57 -6.03
CA SER A 29 -0.59 -19.84 -5.38
C SER A 29 0.29 -20.57 -6.39
N LYS A 30 1.17 -19.82 -7.04
CA LYS A 30 2.36 -20.23 -7.81
C LYS A 30 2.31 -21.67 -8.37
N GLY A 31 1.98 -21.79 -9.66
CA GLY A 31 2.45 -22.90 -10.48
C GLY A 31 1.43 -23.44 -11.49
N ALA A 32 1.60 -23.06 -12.77
CA ALA A 32 1.66 -23.97 -13.91
C ALA A 32 1.47 -23.20 -15.23
N LEU A 33 2.42 -23.42 -16.15
CA LEU A 33 2.30 -23.12 -17.57
C LEU A 33 1.09 -23.85 -18.15
N GLY A 34 0.16 -23.13 -18.77
CA GLY A 34 -0.99 -23.74 -19.44
C GLY A 34 -1.80 -22.74 -20.24
N THR A 35 -1.48 -22.61 -21.52
CA THR A 35 -2.20 -21.79 -22.50
C THR A 35 -3.61 -22.34 -22.69
N ARG A 36 -4.60 -21.84 -21.95
CA ARG A 36 -6.02 -22.01 -22.31
C ARG A 36 -6.61 -20.65 -22.64
N LYS A 37 -6.78 -20.40 -23.95
CA LYS A 37 -7.64 -19.30 -24.44
C LYS A 37 -9.08 -19.63 -24.06
N ALA A 38 -9.55 -19.10 -22.94
CA ALA A 38 -10.98 -19.06 -22.65
C ALA A 38 -11.65 -18.15 -23.70
N ARG A 39 -12.44 -18.74 -24.60
CA ARG A 39 -13.36 -17.99 -25.46
C ARG A 39 -14.61 -17.75 -24.63
N PHE A 40 -14.73 -16.56 -24.04
CA PHE A 40 -15.97 -16.11 -23.43
C PHE A 40 -16.92 -15.69 -24.56
N SER A 41 -18.02 -16.43 -24.75
CA SER A 41 -19.16 -15.97 -25.55
C SER A 41 -20.00 -15.08 -24.65
N VAL A 42 -19.77 -13.77 -24.70
CA VAL A 42 -20.61 -12.79 -24.03
C VAL A 42 -21.82 -12.54 -24.92
N GLU A 43 -22.99 -13.00 -24.52
CA GLU A 43 -24.25 -12.66 -25.18
C GLU A 43 -24.76 -11.33 -24.61
N ASP A 44 -24.80 -10.29 -25.46
CA ASP A 44 -25.30 -8.96 -25.11
C ASP A 44 -26.82 -8.98 -24.97
N THR A 45 -27.33 -8.72 -23.77
CA THR A 45 -28.77 -8.71 -23.46
C THR A 45 -29.39 -7.31 -23.44
N CYS A 46 -28.57 -6.27 -23.61
CA CYS A 46 -28.95 -4.86 -23.46
C CYS A 46 -28.79 -4.03 -24.74
N GLY A 47 -28.28 -4.60 -25.84
CA GLY A 47 -28.38 -4.05 -27.18
C GLY A 47 -27.68 -2.72 -27.40
N ASN A 48 -26.74 -2.34 -26.53
CA ASN A 48 -26.02 -1.06 -26.59
C ASN A 48 -24.52 -1.25 -26.82
N THR A 49 -24.09 -2.41 -27.30
CA THR A 49 -22.68 -2.68 -27.61
C THR A 49 -22.44 -2.45 -29.10
N LYS A 50 -21.97 -1.26 -29.48
CA LYS A 50 -21.37 -1.08 -30.81
C LYS A 50 -20.10 -1.91 -30.87
N PRO A 51 -19.81 -2.64 -31.97
CA PRO A 51 -18.56 -3.36 -32.11
C PRO A 51 -17.40 -2.36 -32.00
N ALA A 52 -16.41 -2.68 -31.16
CA ALA A 52 -15.22 -1.84 -31.03
C ALA A 52 -14.47 -1.81 -32.38
N VAL A 53 -14.54 -0.68 -33.07
CA VAL A 53 -13.96 -0.48 -34.42
C VAL A 53 -12.43 -0.42 -34.39
N ALA A 54 -11.83 -0.18 -33.23
CA ALA A 54 -10.39 -0.11 -33.07
C ALA A 54 -9.92 -0.96 -31.88
N PRO A 55 -8.76 -1.63 -31.99
CA PRO A 55 -8.15 -2.30 -30.85
C PRO A 55 -7.91 -1.28 -29.72
N PRO A 56 -8.11 -1.67 -28.44
CA PRO A 56 -7.81 -0.80 -27.33
C PRO A 56 -6.34 -0.36 -27.42
N PRO A 57 -6.04 0.91 -27.14
CA PRO A 57 -4.67 1.39 -27.18
C PRO A 57 -3.81 0.52 -26.25
N PRO A 58 -2.59 0.14 -26.67
CA PRO A 58 -1.72 -0.69 -25.85
C PRO A 58 -1.44 0.05 -24.55
N VAL A 59 -2.05 -0.44 -23.46
CA VAL A 59 -1.81 0.06 -22.13
C VAL A 59 -0.36 -0.28 -21.81
N LYS A 60 0.54 0.69 -21.94
CA LYS A 60 1.93 0.54 -21.50
C LYS A 60 1.84 0.26 -20.00
N ARG A 61 2.05 -1.00 -19.62
CA ARG A 61 2.19 -1.43 -18.25
C ARG A 61 3.21 -0.48 -17.63
N VAL A 62 2.75 0.39 -16.74
CA VAL A 62 3.65 1.23 -15.94
C VAL A 62 4.57 0.24 -15.24
N LYS A 63 5.83 0.20 -15.67
CA LYS A 63 6.84 -0.57 -14.97
C LYS A 63 6.82 -0.04 -13.55
N SER A 64 6.49 -0.92 -12.60
CA SER A 64 6.72 -0.68 -11.18
C SER A 64 8.09 -0.02 -11.08
N GLN A 65 8.13 1.19 -10.53
CA GLN A 65 9.37 1.93 -10.38
C GLN A 65 10.41 1.00 -9.78
N GLN A 66 11.57 0.95 -10.43
CA GLN A 66 12.71 0.18 -10.01
C GLN A 66 12.86 0.27 -8.50
N GLU A 67 12.76 -0.88 -7.83
CA GLU A 67 13.31 -1.07 -6.51
C GLU A 67 14.76 -0.61 -6.61
N THR A 68 15.00 0.62 -6.14
CA THR A 68 16.34 1.00 -5.74
C THR A 68 16.76 -0.09 -4.77
N THR A 69 17.95 -0.64 -4.93
CA THR A 69 18.56 -1.61 -4.01
C THR A 69 18.74 -0.95 -2.64
N ILE A 70 17.64 -0.71 -1.93
CA ILE A 70 17.63 -0.25 -0.56
C ILE A 70 18.07 -1.48 0.22
N SER A 71 19.29 -1.42 0.74
CA SER A 71 19.82 -2.44 1.64
C SER A 71 18.79 -2.69 2.74
N PHE A 72 18.18 -3.88 2.72
CA PHE A 72 17.20 -4.28 3.72
C PHE A 72 17.94 -4.41 5.05
N LYS A 73 17.68 -3.47 5.96
CA LYS A 73 18.24 -3.52 7.31
C LYS A 73 17.32 -4.33 8.19
N GLY A 74 17.91 -5.25 8.96
CA GLY A 74 17.17 -6.00 9.97
C GLY A 74 16.70 -5.09 11.11
N LYS A 75 15.67 -5.53 11.85
CA LYS A 75 15.12 -4.81 13.02
C LYS A 75 16.19 -4.26 13.96
N SER A 76 17.19 -5.08 14.31
CA SER A 76 18.28 -4.67 15.23
C SER A 76 19.12 -3.52 14.69
N GLU A 77 19.42 -3.51 13.40
CA GLU A 77 20.21 -2.45 12.77
C GLU A 77 19.41 -1.14 12.69
N LEU A 78 18.12 -1.25 12.38
CA LEU A 78 17.21 -0.10 12.34
C LEU A 78 17.05 0.57 13.69
N LEU A 79 16.95 -0.21 14.77
CA LEU A 79 16.90 0.33 16.12
C LEU A 79 18.20 1.08 16.48
N LYS A 80 19.37 0.54 16.11
CA LYS A 80 20.65 1.24 16.31
C LYS A 80 20.72 2.55 15.53
N ASP A 81 20.20 2.58 14.30
CA ASP A 81 20.19 3.81 13.51
C ASP A 81 19.19 4.84 14.05
N LEU A 82 18.07 4.41 14.62
CA LEU A 82 17.16 5.28 15.36
C LEU A 82 17.81 5.87 16.60
N ASP A 83 18.56 5.07 17.37
CA ASP A 83 19.28 5.57 18.53
C ASP A 83 20.32 6.62 18.15
N LYS A 84 21.05 6.41 17.04
CA LYS A 84 21.95 7.44 16.48
C LYS A 84 21.20 8.71 16.10
N LEU A 85 20.06 8.58 15.44
CA LEU A 85 19.21 9.73 15.08
C LEU A 85 18.75 10.50 16.31
N PHE A 86 18.37 9.81 17.39
CA PHE A 86 17.95 10.43 18.64
C PHE A 86 19.10 11.01 19.47
N ALA A 87 20.35 10.63 19.16
CA ALA A 87 21.55 11.23 19.75
C ALA A 87 21.97 12.53 19.04
N CYS A 88 21.46 12.81 17.84
CA CYS A 88 21.73 14.06 17.14
C CYS A 88 21.06 15.26 17.82
N ASN A 89 21.69 16.43 17.69
CA ASN A 89 21.14 17.67 18.23
C ASN A 89 19.81 18.01 17.54
N SER A 90 18.78 18.25 18.33
CA SER A 90 17.47 18.69 17.85
C SER A 90 17.26 20.17 18.09
N LYS A 91 16.58 20.84 17.17
CA LYS A 91 16.09 22.22 17.34
C LYS A 91 14.82 22.30 18.19
N LEU A 92 14.25 21.15 18.59
CA LEU A 92 13.07 21.10 19.44
C LEU A 92 13.42 21.40 20.90
N PRO A 93 12.50 22.02 21.67
CA PRO A 93 12.62 22.09 23.12
C PRO A 93 12.83 20.70 23.73
N PRO A 94 13.66 20.54 24.77
CA PRO A 94 13.99 19.23 25.34
C PRO A 94 12.76 18.42 25.78
N ALA A 95 11.77 19.08 26.38
CA ALA A 95 10.54 18.43 26.82
C ALA A 95 9.71 17.90 25.63
N GLU A 96 9.58 18.68 24.56
CA GLU A 96 8.86 18.30 23.34
C GLU A 96 9.59 17.17 22.61
N PHE A 97 10.92 17.24 22.53
CA PHE A 97 11.74 16.19 21.95
C PHE A 97 11.56 14.86 22.69
N GLN A 98 11.62 14.86 24.03
CA GLN A 98 11.44 13.66 24.84
C GLN A 98 10.03 13.07 24.68
N TYR A 99 8.99 13.91 24.65
CA TYR A 99 7.62 13.47 24.39
C TYR A 99 7.51 12.72 23.06
N HIS A 100 8.01 13.30 21.97
CA HIS A 100 7.98 12.65 20.67
C HIS A 100 8.85 11.40 20.61
N LYS A 101 10.04 11.43 21.21
CA LYS A 101 10.97 10.28 21.25
C LYS A 101 10.30 9.08 21.94
N ASN A 102 9.73 9.29 23.11
CA ASN A 102 9.03 8.24 23.86
C ASN A 102 7.88 7.66 23.06
N LYS A 103 7.13 8.52 22.35
CA LYS A 103 6.03 8.09 21.50
C LYS A 103 6.48 7.18 20.35
N VAL A 104 7.60 7.52 19.70
CA VAL A 104 8.18 6.68 18.64
C VAL A 104 8.66 5.36 19.23
N LEU A 105 9.47 5.39 20.30
CA LEU A 105 10.03 4.18 20.91
C LEU A 105 8.96 3.21 21.42
N ALA A 106 7.85 3.71 21.95
CA ALA A 106 6.77 2.85 22.45
C ALA A 106 6.05 2.05 21.36
N ASN A 107 6.11 2.47 20.09
CA ASN A 107 5.33 1.86 19.01
C ASN A 107 6.19 1.25 17.90
N VAL A 108 7.44 1.71 17.75
CA VAL A 108 8.31 1.32 16.63
C VAL A 108 8.66 -0.17 16.65
N ASP A 109 8.79 -0.79 17.83
CA ASP A 109 9.14 -2.21 17.95
C ASP A 109 8.09 -3.13 17.30
N GLN A 110 6.81 -2.80 17.50
CA GLN A 110 5.70 -3.52 16.88
C GLN A 110 5.70 -3.33 15.36
N SER A 111 5.86 -2.09 14.89
CA SER A 111 5.89 -1.81 13.45
C SER A 111 7.07 -2.46 12.73
N LEU A 112 8.22 -2.61 13.40
CA LEU A 112 9.40 -3.29 12.85
C LEU A 112 9.35 -4.82 12.99
N SER A 113 8.30 -5.38 13.60
CA SER A 113 8.12 -6.84 13.65
C SER A 113 7.67 -7.42 12.31
N HIS A 114 7.25 -6.56 11.37
CA HIS A 114 6.87 -6.94 10.02
C HIS A 114 7.94 -6.50 9.00
N ASP A 115 8.19 -7.35 7.99
CA ASP A 115 9.14 -7.05 6.91
C ASP A 115 8.81 -5.74 6.18
N HIS A 116 7.52 -5.49 5.94
CA HIS A 116 7.06 -4.26 5.30
C HIS A 116 7.43 -3.01 6.11
N GLY A 117 7.28 -3.07 7.45
CA GLY A 117 7.68 -1.97 8.33
C GLY A 117 9.19 -1.78 8.36
N CYS A 118 9.98 -2.87 8.32
CA CYS A 118 11.44 -2.79 8.18
C CYS A 118 11.86 -2.15 6.86
N GLN A 119 11.20 -2.46 5.74
CA GLN A 119 11.47 -1.86 4.44
C GLN A 119 11.16 -0.36 4.44
N LEU A 120 9.97 0.02 4.94
CA LEU A 120 9.55 1.43 4.99
C LEU A 120 10.43 2.25 5.93
N MET A 121 10.81 1.70 7.09
CA MET A 121 11.77 2.35 7.97
C MET A 121 13.14 2.48 7.31
N SER A 122 13.67 1.42 6.67
CA SER A 122 14.94 1.49 5.95
C SER A 122 14.93 2.60 4.90
N ARG A 123 13.83 2.70 4.13
CA ARG A 123 13.62 3.78 3.16
C ARG A 123 13.48 5.15 3.81
N ALA A 124 12.81 5.25 4.96
CA ALA A 124 12.70 6.51 5.68
C ALA A 124 14.07 6.98 6.19
N MET A 125 14.90 6.07 6.72
CA MET A 125 16.22 6.38 7.25
C MET A 125 17.18 6.90 6.16
N THR A 126 17.07 6.43 4.90
CA THR A 126 17.88 6.98 3.79
C THR A 126 17.43 8.37 3.32
N CYS A 127 16.22 8.79 3.68
CA CYS A 127 15.66 10.10 3.37
C CYS A 127 15.88 11.14 4.48
N ILE A 128 16.50 10.80 5.61
CA ILE A 128 16.76 11.77 6.69
C ILE A 128 17.63 12.91 6.13
N GLY A 129 17.25 14.16 6.44
CA GLY A 129 17.84 15.38 5.89
C GLY A 129 17.11 15.91 4.65
N LYS A 130 16.42 15.04 3.89
CA LYS A 130 15.59 15.43 2.74
C LYS A 130 14.12 15.50 3.16
N LYS A 131 13.72 16.63 3.77
CA LYS A 131 12.40 16.84 4.40
C LYS A 131 11.21 16.35 3.55
N GLU A 132 11.14 16.74 2.29
CA GLU A 132 10.01 16.37 1.41
C GLU A 132 9.98 14.87 1.08
N GLN A 133 11.15 14.26 0.84
CA GLN A 133 11.24 12.82 0.54
C GLN A 133 10.88 11.99 1.77
N PHE A 134 11.40 12.36 2.94
CA PHE A 134 11.08 11.71 4.20
C PHE A 134 9.59 11.81 4.51
N LYS A 135 8.99 13.00 4.38
CA LYS A 135 7.56 13.22 4.57
C LYS A 135 6.72 12.35 3.65
N LYS A 136 7.10 12.24 2.36
CA LYS A 136 6.42 11.37 1.41
C LYS A 136 6.43 9.90 1.85
N VAL A 137 7.59 9.39 2.28
CA VAL A 137 7.72 8.00 2.75
C VAL A 137 6.89 7.74 4.01
N ILE A 138 6.92 8.66 4.99
CA ILE A 138 6.12 8.52 6.20
C ILE A 138 4.61 8.62 5.90
N MET A 139 4.20 9.49 4.97
CA MET A 139 2.81 9.55 4.52
C MET A 139 2.38 8.26 3.82
N GLU A 140 3.22 7.71 2.94
CA GLU A 140 3.00 6.41 2.30
C GLU A 140 2.84 5.29 3.33
N TRP A 141 3.65 5.31 4.39
CA TRP A 141 3.53 4.37 5.51
C TRP A 141 2.19 4.53 6.23
N MET A 142 1.80 5.74 6.60
CA MET A 142 0.52 5.98 7.29
C MET A 142 -0.70 5.56 6.46
N MET A 143 -0.63 5.68 5.13
CA MET A 143 -1.68 5.22 4.22
C MET A 143 -1.73 3.69 4.11
N SER A 144 -0.57 3.02 4.22
CA SER A 144 -0.47 1.56 4.11
C SER A 144 -0.78 0.85 5.43
N ASP A 145 -0.44 1.47 6.55
CA ASP A 145 -0.64 0.94 7.89
C ASP A 145 -1.15 2.04 8.84
N SER A 146 -2.46 1.99 9.10
CA SER A 146 -3.15 2.94 9.98
C SER A 146 -2.68 2.93 11.43
N SER A 147 -2.06 1.82 11.89
CA SER A 147 -1.53 1.73 13.25
C SER A 147 -0.37 2.71 13.48
N THR A 148 0.36 3.05 12.41
CA THR A 148 1.52 3.94 12.47
C THR A 148 1.15 5.41 12.59
N SER A 149 -0.08 5.79 12.25
CA SER A 149 -0.59 7.17 12.38
C SER A 149 -0.50 7.73 13.80
N LYS A 150 -0.44 6.86 14.82
CA LYS A 150 -0.29 7.26 16.22
C LYS A 150 1.07 7.90 16.52
N TRP A 151 2.13 7.49 15.82
CA TRP A 151 3.52 7.87 16.15
C TRP A 151 4.30 8.44 14.97
N CYS A 152 3.95 8.11 13.72
CA CYS A 152 4.57 8.65 12.51
C CYS A 152 4.64 10.20 12.47
N PRO A 153 3.60 10.96 12.88
CA PRO A 153 3.70 12.42 12.96
C PRO A 153 4.78 12.90 13.94
N SER A 154 4.98 12.17 15.05
CA SER A 154 6.03 12.48 16.03
C SER A 154 7.41 12.18 15.45
N PHE A 155 7.54 11.11 14.68
CA PHE A 155 8.78 10.78 13.98
C PHE A 155 9.12 11.84 12.91
N LEU A 156 8.13 12.28 12.15
CA LEU A 156 8.22 13.40 11.21
C LEU A 156 8.69 14.69 11.87
N LYS A 157 8.13 15.02 13.04
CA LYS A 157 8.49 16.19 13.82
C LYS A 157 9.95 16.14 14.27
N ILE A 158 10.42 14.99 14.76
CA ILE A 158 11.83 14.80 15.14
C ILE A 158 12.73 14.95 13.91
N ALA A 159 12.54 14.13 12.87
CA ALA A 159 13.39 14.12 11.69
C ALA A 159 13.46 15.49 10.97
N GLY A 160 12.38 16.28 11.01
CA GLY A 160 12.35 17.63 10.45
C GLY A 160 13.13 18.69 11.24
N ASN A 161 13.47 18.40 12.50
CA ASN A 161 14.15 19.30 13.44
C ASN A 161 15.51 18.80 13.93
N VAL A 162 15.91 17.58 13.58
CA VAL A 162 17.29 17.12 13.79
C VAL A 162 18.21 17.94 12.88
N ALA A 163 19.28 18.47 13.47
CA ALA A 163 20.40 19.02 12.72
C ALA A 163 21.31 17.84 12.34
N LEU A 164 21.25 17.45 11.06
CA LEU A 164 22.22 16.55 10.44
C LEU A 164 23.42 17.35 9.93
#